data_AF-A0A929IHU5-F1
#
_entry.id   AF-A0A929IHU5-F1
#
_cell.length_a   1.000
_cell.length_b   1.000
_cell.length_c   1.000
_cell.angle_alpha   90.00
_cell.angle_beta   90.00
_cell.angle_gamma   90.00
#
_symmetry.space_group_name_H-M   'P 1'
#
loop_
_entity.id
_entity.type
_entity.pdbx_description
1 polymer ?
#
loop_
_entity_poly.entity_id
_entity_poly.type
_entity_poly.pdbx_seq_one_letter_code
_entity_poly.pdbx_strand_id
1 'polypeptide(L)'
;GLGRAAAAGRGVDLDEAGRLSREGHTGARPRGEIGFATLRGGDVIGDHTVCFATEGERIELTHKASGRQIYAAGALRAALWTKGRAPGLYSMNDVLGIEA
;
A
#
# COMPACT_ATOMS: atom_id res chain seq x y z
N GLY A 1 2.20 -4.59 2.38
CA GLY A 1 2.42 -3.33 1.64
C GLY A 1 1.63 -3.35 0.35
N LEU A 2 1.28 -2.18 -0.21
CA LEU A 2 0.31 -2.05 -1.30
C LEU A 2 0.61 -2.93 -2.53
N GLY A 3 1.87 -3.00 -2.97
CA GLY A 3 2.26 -3.86 -4.10
C GLY A 3 1.99 -5.35 -3.86
N ARG A 4 2.33 -5.87 -2.66
CA ARG A 4 2.05 -7.27 -2.30
C ARG A 4 0.55 -7.54 -2.19
N ALA A 5 -0.22 -6.59 -1.66
CA ALA A 5 -1.68 -6.72 -1.59
C ALA A 5 -2.31 -6.77 -3.00
N ALA A 6 -1.84 -5.92 -3.92
CA ALA A 6 -2.29 -5.95 -5.32
C ALA A 6 -1.90 -7.25 -6.04
N ALA A 7 -0.70 -7.78 -5.79
CA ALA A 7 -0.25 -9.05 -6.34
C ALA A 7 -1.06 -10.23 -5.79
N ALA A 8 -1.27 -10.28 -4.48
CA ALA A 8 -2.09 -11.29 -3.81
C ALA A 8 -3.54 -11.28 -4.30
N GLY A 9 -4.16 -10.10 -4.41
CA GLY A 9 -5.52 -9.97 -4.96
C GLY A 9 -5.64 -10.40 -6.44
N ARG A 10 -4.52 -10.46 -7.16
CA ARG A 10 -4.44 -10.96 -8.54
C ARG A 10 -3.94 -12.41 -8.64
N GLY A 11 -3.54 -13.05 -7.54
CA GLY A 11 -2.96 -14.38 -7.54
C GLY A 11 -1.63 -14.49 -8.31
N VAL A 12 -0.81 -13.44 -8.31
CA VAL A 12 0.49 -13.42 -9.00
C VAL A 12 1.64 -13.20 -8.02
N ASP A 13 2.83 -13.66 -8.40
CA ASP A 13 4.06 -13.31 -7.67
C ASP A 13 4.45 -11.86 -7.98
N LEU A 14 4.71 -11.07 -6.92
CA LEU A 14 5.15 -9.69 -7.07
C LEU A 14 6.58 -9.59 -7.62
N ASP A 15 7.45 -10.55 -7.29
CA ASP A 15 8.85 -10.52 -7.74
C ASP A 15 8.95 -10.75 -9.25
N GLU A 16 7.99 -11.50 -9.82
CA GLU A 16 7.87 -11.69 -11.27
C GLU A 16 7.14 -10.52 -11.95
N ALA A 17 6.01 -10.09 -11.39
CA ALA A 17 5.15 -9.07 -11.99
C ALA A 17 5.64 -7.63 -11.74
N GLY A 18 6.54 -7.42 -10.77
CA GLY A 18 6.99 -6.11 -10.32
C GLY A 18 7.91 -5.41 -11.30
N ARG A 19 7.71 -4.10 -11.50
CA ARG A 19 8.63 -3.22 -12.23
C ARG A 19 8.95 -1.99 -11.40
N LEU A 20 10.16 -1.95 -10.84
CA LEU A 20 10.59 -0.92 -9.90
C LEU A 20 11.03 0.38 -10.59
N SER A 21 11.44 0.30 -11.85
CA SER A 21 11.88 1.44 -12.64
C SER A 21 11.59 1.22 -14.13
N ARG A 22 11.57 2.30 -14.88
CA ARG A 22 11.59 2.32 -16.35
C ARG A 22 12.57 3.40 -16.79
N GLU A 23 13.62 3.00 -17.49
CA GLU A 23 14.69 3.90 -17.93
C GLU A 23 14.88 3.78 -19.44
N GLY A 24 15.00 4.91 -20.13
CA GLY A 24 15.14 4.95 -21.59
C GLY A 24 13.92 4.40 -22.35
N HIS A 25 14.18 3.77 -23.50
CA HIS A 25 13.14 3.19 -24.36
C HIS A 25 12.75 1.79 -23.89
N THR A 26 11.76 1.71 -22.99
CA THR A 26 11.28 0.42 -22.44
C THR A 26 10.24 -0.31 -23.30
N GLY A 27 9.77 0.31 -24.38
CA GLY A 27 8.71 -0.24 -25.24
C GLY A 27 7.31 -0.17 -24.61
N ALA A 28 6.35 -0.86 -25.22
CA ALA A 28 4.98 -0.93 -24.73
C ALA A 28 4.91 -1.69 -23.39
N ARG A 29 4.03 -1.25 -22.49
CA ARG A 29 3.82 -1.90 -21.20
C ARG A 29 3.13 -3.26 -21.38
N PRO A 30 3.74 -4.39 -20.98
CA PRO A 30 3.06 -5.68 -21.06
C PRO A 30 1.93 -5.77 -20.04
N ARG A 31 0.92 -6.57 -20.38
CA ARG A 31 -0.23 -6.82 -19.51
C ARG A 31 0.23 -7.56 -18.25
N GLY A 32 -0.33 -7.16 -17.11
CA GLY A 32 -0.09 -7.85 -15.84
C GLY A 32 1.07 -7.32 -15.00
N GLU A 33 1.91 -6.42 -15.51
CA GLU A 33 2.93 -5.79 -14.67
C GLU A 33 2.31 -4.98 -13.50
N ILE A 34 3.05 -4.87 -12.41
CA ILE A 34 2.78 -3.99 -11.27
C ILE A 34 3.92 -2.97 -11.24
N GLY A 35 3.65 -1.76 -11.72
CA GLY A 35 4.64 -0.69 -11.82
C GLY A 35 4.76 0.10 -10.53
N PHE A 36 5.98 0.48 -10.18
CA PHE A 36 6.28 1.40 -9.09
C PHE A 36 6.89 2.68 -9.65
N ALA A 37 6.37 3.81 -9.22
CA ALA A 37 6.95 5.12 -9.47
C ALA A 37 7.17 5.78 -8.11
N THR A 38 8.43 6.13 -7.84
CA THR A 38 8.85 6.56 -6.50
C THR A 38 9.39 7.98 -6.59
N LEU A 39 8.73 8.91 -5.92
CA LEU A 39 9.16 10.31 -5.85
C LEU A 39 9.88 10.59 -4.52
N ARG A 40 10.83 11.51 -4.58
CA ARG A 40 11.59 12.03 -3.43
C ARG A 40 11.73 13.53 -3.60
N GLY A 41 11.38 14.31 -2.59
CA GLY A 41 11.54 15.76 -2.64
C GLY A 41 10.95 16.46 -1.42
N GLY A 42 11.61 17.53 -0.99
CA GLY A 42 11.14 18.43 0.05
C GLY A 42 10.92 17.76 1.40
N ASP A 43 9.81 18.15 2.04
CA ASP A 43 9.37 17.75 3.38
C ASP A 43 8.18 16.77 3.36
N VAL A 44 7.89 16.16 2.20
CA VAL A 44 6.80 15.19 2.04
C VAL A 44 7.01 14.01 2.98
N ILE A 45 6.11 13.86 3.95
CA ILE A 45 6.18 12.80 4.97
C ILE A 45 5.93 11.42 4.36
N GLY A 46 4.95 11.32 3.45
CA GLY A 46 4.66 10.08 2.73
C GLY A 46 3.32 10.10 2.03
N ASP A 47 3.38 10.07 0.70
CA ASP A 47 2.23 9.91 -0.19
C ASP A 47 2.33 8.55 -0.89
N HIS A 48 1.22 7.81 -0.89
CA HIS A 48 1.11 6.53 -1.57
C HIS A 48 -0.19 6.50 -2.37
N THR A 49 -0.09 6.22 -3.67
CA THR A 49 -1.25 6.05 -4.55
C THR A 49 -1.14 4.71 -5.27
N VAL A 50 -2.22 3.93 -5.20
CA VAL A 50 -2.44 2.78 -6.10
C VAL A 50 -3.40 3.23 -7.18
N CYS A 51 -2.97 3.15 -8.44
CA CYS A 51 -3.78 3.53 -9.60
C CYS A 51 -4.13 2.28 -10.42
N PHE A 52 -5.43 2.09 -10.64
CA PHE A 52 -5.99 1.13 -11.57
C PHE A 52 -6.51 1.91 -12.78
N ALA A 53 -5.84 1.79 -13.92
CA ALA A 53 -6.16 2.55 -15.13
C ALA A 53 -6.54 1.61 -16.28
N THR A 54 -7.58 1.98 -17.02
CA THR A 54 -8.05 1.30 -18.23
C THR A 54 -8.40 2.36 -19.29
N GLU A 55 -8.86 1.93 -20.47
CA GLU A 55 -9.36 2.85 -21.48
C GLU A 55 -10.57 3.63 -20.95
N GLY A 56 -10.50 4.97 -21.00
CA GLY A 56 -11.60 5.86 -20.61
C GLY A 56 -11.71 6.19 -19.12
N GLU A 57 -11.06 5.47 -18.20
CA GLU A 57 -11.18 5.74 -16.77
C GLU A 57 -9.97 5.30 -15.90
N ARG A 58 -9.95 5.80 -14.66
CA ARG A 58 -9.01 5.37 -13.62
C ARG A 58 -9.64 5.41 -12.23
N ILE A 59 -9.27 4.45 -11.38
CA ILE A 59 -9.57 4.41 -9.96
C ILE A 59 -8.26 4.55 -9.17
N GLU A 60 -8.24 5.48 -8.23
CA GLU A 60 -7.06 5.77 -7.41
C GLU A 60 -7.39 5.61 -5.92
N LEU A 61 -6.58 4.80 -5.22
CA LEU A 61 -6.60 4.67 -3.77
C LEU A 61 -5.38 5.40 -3.21
N THR A 62 -5.60 6.52 -2.52
CA THR A 62 -4.52 7.42 -2.10
C THR A 62 -4.50 7.61 -0.58
N HIS A 63 -3.31 7.48 0.01
CA HIS A 63 -3.02 7.84 1.40
C HIS A 63 -1.93 8.92 1.43
N LYS A 64 -2.22 10.04 2.09
CA LYS A 64 -1.27 11.16 2.28
C LYS A 64 -1.12 11.45 3.76
N ALA A 65 0.12 11.41 4.24
CA ALA A 65 0.42 11.75 5.63
C ALA A 65 0.83 13.22 5.74
N SER A 66 0.12 14.01 6.55
CA SER A 66 0.51 15.38 6.91
C SER A 66 1.51 15.43 8.08
N GLY A 67 1.76 14.30 8.74
CA GLY A 67 2.64 14.19 9.89
C GLY A 67 2.72 12.78 10.43
N ARG A 68 3.59 12.55 11.43
CA ARG A 68 3.79 11.23 12.06
C ARG A 68 2.78 10.92 13.17
N GLN A 69 1.97 11.90 13.57
CA GLN A 69 1.00 11.79 14.65
C GLN A 69 -0.06 10.72 14.36
N ILE A 70 -0.38 10.46 13.09
CA ILE A 70 -1.33 9.41 12.70
C ILE A 70 -0.89 8.01 13.14
N TYR A 71 0.42 7.73 13.10
CA TYR A 71 0.98 6.45 13.51
C TYR A 71 0.95 6.31 15.04
N ALA A 72 1.29 7.38 15.76
CA ALA A 72 1.19 7.43 17.22
C ALA A 72 -0.25 7.24 17.70
N ALA A 73 -1.21 7.89 17.05
CA ALA A 73 -2.63 7.71 17.34
C ALA A 73 -3.10 6.26 17.08
N GLY A 74 -2.63 5.63 15.98
CA GLY A 74 -2.89 4.22 15.70
C GLY A 74 -2.33 3.28 16.77
N ALA A 75 -1.10 3.53 17.23
CA ALA A 75 -0.47 2.76 18.30
C ALA A 75 -1.22 2.88 19.64
N LEU A 76 -1.65 4.09 20.02
CA LEU A 76 -2.47 4.31 21.22
C LEU A 76 -3.82 3.60 21.11
N ARG A 77 -4.47 3.64 19.93
CA ARG A 77 -5.70 2.89 19.67
C ARG A 77 -5.49 1.39 19.83
N ALA A 78 -4.40 0.84 19.28
CA ALA A 78 -4.06 -0.58 19.44
C ALA A 78 -3.83 -0.94 20.91
N ALA A 79 -3.08 -0.12 21.66
CA ALA A 79 -2.85 -0.35 23.09
C ALA A 79 -4.18 -0.39 23.88
N LEU A 80 -5.10 0.53 23.63
CA LEU A 80 -6.42 0.52 24.26
C LEU A 80 -7.25 -0.71 23.83
N TRP A 81 -7.18 -1.09 22.56
CA TRP A 81 -7.88 -2.26 22.02
C TRP A 81 -7.42 -3.59 22.64
N THR A 82 -6.15 -3.71 23.04
CA THR A 82 -5.61 -4.94 23.66
C THR A 82 -6.18 -5.23 25.05
N LYS A 83 -6.84 -4.28 25.70
CA LYS A 83 -7.42 -4.47 27.04
C LYS A 83 -8.44 -5.61 27.02
N GLY A 84 -8.16 -6.68 27.78
CA GLY A 84 -9.04 -7.85 27.87
C GLY A 84 -8.90 -8.84 26.70
N ARG A 85 -7.91 -8.67 25.81
CA ARG A 85 -7.58 -9.66 24.77
C ARG A 85 -6.66 -10.73 25.34
N ALA A 86 -6.83 -11.96 24.87
CA ALA A 86 -5.95 -13.06 25.21
C ALA A 86 -4.53 -12.81 24.65
N PRO A 87 -3.49 -13.48 25.18
CA PRO A 87 -2.17 -13.44 24.57
C PRO A 87 -2.21 -13.96 23.12
N GLY A 88 -1.56 -13.22 22.22
CA GLY A 88 -1.52 -13.55 20.79
C GLY A 88 -0.74 -12.51 19.98
N LEU A 89 -0.49 -12.82 18.72
CA LEU A 89 0.10 -11.88 17.76
C LEU A 89 -1.04 -11.23 16.97
N TYR A 90 -1.21 -9.92 17.15
CA TYR A 90 -2.25 -9.13 16.49
C TYR A 90 -1.65 -8.12 15.53
N SER A 91 -2.45 -7.70 14.57
CA SER A 91 -2.16 -6.70 13.56
C SER A 91 -3.16 -5.53 13.64
N MET A 92 -2.94 -4.49 12.83
CA MET A 92 -3.92 -3.41 12.71
C MET A 92 -5.23 -3.84 12.04
N ASN A 93 -5.24 -4.96 11.30
CA ASN A 93 -6.48 -5.50 10.75
C ASN A 93 -7.42 -5.95 11.87
N ASP A 94 -6.90 -6.61 12.90
CA ASP A 94 -7.64 -7.02 14.09
C ASP A 94 -8.18 -5.80 14.88
N VAL A 95 -7.33 -4.78 15.04
CA VAL A 95 -7.69 -3.53 15.73
C VAL A 95 -8.79 -2.77 15.01
N LEU A 96 -8.78 -2.81 13.67
CA LEU A 96 -9.73 -2.10 12.81
C LEU A 96 -10.96 -2.92 12.44
N GLY A 97 -10.97 -4.23 12.70
CA GLY A 97 -12.04 -5.15 12.31
C GLY A 97 -12.13 -5.35 10.79
N ILE A 98 -10.99 -5.34 10.10
CA ILE A 98 -10.90 -5.49 8.65
C ILE A 98 -10.29 -6.86 8.38
N GLU A 99 -11.12 -7.90 8.38
CA GLU A 99 -10.73 -9.24 7.96
C GLU A 99 -10.84 -9.38 6.43
N ALA A 100 -9.98 -10.22 5.85
CA ALA A 100 -10.01 -10.57 4.43
C ALA A 100 -10.84 -11.85 4.22
#